data_AF-A0A961VDP0-F1
#
_entry.id   AF-A0A961VDP0-F1
#
_cell.length_a   1.000
_cell.length_b   1.000
_cell.length_c   1.000
_cell.angle_alpha   90.00
_cell.angle_beta   90.00
_cell.angle_gamma   90.00
#
_symmetry.space_group_name_H-M   'P 1'
#
loop_
_entity.id
_entity.type
_entity.pdbx_description
1 polymer ?
#
loop_
_entity_poly.entity_id
_entity_poly.type
_entity_poly.pdbx_seq_one_letter_code
_entity_poly.pdbx_strand_id
1 'polypeptide(L)' 'MATRPNILFLFSDQHARNVAGCYGDALSPTPNIDRIAAAGVTFGSAYCAAPICTPSRMSLLTGRWP' A
#
# COMPACT_ATOMS: atom_id res chain seq x y z
N MET A 1 -13.11 -27.77 -3.15
CA MET A 1 -12.26 -27.09 -2.14
C MET A 1 -11.78 -25.79 -2.75
N ALA A 2 -11.95 -24.66 -2.06
CA ALA A 2 -11.32 -23.42 -2.50
C ALA A 2 -9.79 -23.59 -2.39
N THR A 3 -9.06 -23.26 -3.44
CA THR A 3 -7.60 -23.28 -3.43
C THR A 3 -7.11 -22.23 -2.43
N ARG A 4 -6.15 -22.60 -1.56
CA ARG A 4 -5.59 -21.67 -0.58
C ARG A 4 -4.64 -20.71 -1.32
N PRO A 5 -4.94 -19.40 -1.38
CA PRO A 5 -4.08 -18.47 -2.13
C PRO A 5 -2.79 -18.21 -1.35
N ASN A 6 -1.72 -17.90 -2.09
CA ASN A 6 -0.52 -17.31 -1.52
C ASN A 6 -0.77 -15.81 -1.27
N ILE A 7 -0.27 -15.28 -0.15
CA ILE A 7 -0.39 -13.86 0.20
C ILE A 7 1.00 -13.23 0.12
N LEU A 8 1.16 -12.24 -0.77
CA LEU A 8 2.35 -11.38 -0.83
C LEU A 8 1.97 -10.01 -0.29
N PHE A 9 2.65 -9.58 0.78
CA PHE A 9 2.47 -8.25 1.37
C PHE A 9 3.69 -7.38 1.09
N LEU A 10 3.50 -6.29 0.34
CA LEU A 10 4.54 -5.32 0.01
C LEU A 10 4.33 -4.05 0.83
N PHE A 11 5.36 -3.60 1.54
CA PHE A 11 5.32 -2.40 2.38
C PHE A 11 6.49 -1.49 2.06
N SER A 12 6.22 -0.41 1.33
CA SER A 12 7.21 0.62 1.00
C SER A 12 7.42 1.57 2.18
N ASP A 13 8.67 2.00 2.41
CA ASP A 13 9.01 2.96 3.46
C ASP A 13 8.94 4.40 2.94
N GLN A 14 8.36 5.31 3.73
CA GLN A 14 8.20 6.74 3.44
C GLN A 14 7.64 7.07 2.03
N HIS A 15 6.86 6.16 1.45
CA HIS A 15 6.29 6.34 0.12
C HIS A 15 5.02 7.19 0.18
N ALA A 16 5.08 8.39 -0.35
CA ALA A 16 3.93 9.28 -0.42
C ALA A 16 2.92 8.77 -1.47
N ARG A 17 1.62 8.91 -1.16
CA ARG A 17 0.56 8.47 -2.08
C ARG A 17 0.64 9.15 -3.44
N ASN A 18 0.97 10.44 -3.46
CA ASN A 18 0.91 11.31 -4.63
C ASN A 18 2.10 11.15 -5.59
N VAL A 19 3.03 10.22 -5.35
CA VAL A 19 4.18 9.96 -6.24
C VAL A 19 4.03 8.66 -7.05
N ALA A 20 2.84 8.07 -7.06
CA ALA A 20 2.52 6.92 -7.92
C ALA A 20 1.55 7.35 -9.03
N GLY A 21 1.79 6.86 -10.25
CA GLY A 21 1.01 7.16 -11.45
C GLY A 21 -0.47 6.82 -11.30
N CYS A 22 -0.79 5.71 -10.63
CA CYS A 22 -2.18 5.33 -10.32
C CYS A 22 -2.93 6.31 -9.40
N TYR A 23 -2.22 7.23 -8.74
CA TYR A 23 -2.78 8.36 -7.99
C TYR A 23 -2.64 9.71 -8.71
N GLY A 24 -2.22 9.71 -9.97
CA GLY A 24 -2.16 10.89 -10.82
C GLY A 24 -0.79 11.57 -10.92
N ASP A 25 0.29 10.95 -10.42
CA ASP A 25 1.63 11.51 -10.64
C ASP A 25 2.06 11.38 -12.11
N ALA A 26 2.55 12.48 -12.68
CA ALA A 26 3.05 12.54 -14.05
C ALA A 26 4.59 12.54 -14.10
N LEU A 27 5.28 12.70 -12.96
CA LEU A 27 6.73 12.87 -12.91
C LEU A 27 7.47 11.58 -12.55
N SER A 28 6.95 10.77 -11.62
CA SER A 28 7.56 9.50 -11.22
C SER A 28 6.95 8.33 -12.00
N PRO A 29 7.71 7.70 -12.92
CA PRO A 29 7.20 6.52 -13.63
C PRO A 29 7.13 5.31 -12.69
N THR A 30 5.91 4.82 -12.44
CA THR A 30 5.64 3.64 -11.58
C THR A 30 4.95 2.48 -12.31
N PRO A 31 5.41 2.05 -13.50
CA PRO A 31 4.64 1.18 -14.39
C PRO A 31 4.22 -0.17 -13.78
N ASN A 32 5.03 -0.72 -12.87
CA ASN A 32 4.70 -1.98 -12.18
C ASN A 32 3.61 -1.80 -11.11
N ILE A 33 3.62 -0.68 -10.38
CA ILE A 33 2.58 -0.36 -9.38
C ILE A 33 1.28 -0.03 -10.12
N ASP A 34 1.36 0.72 -11.21
CA ASP A 34 0.21 1.10 -12.03
C ASP A 34 -0.46 -0.13 -12.65
N ARG A 35 0.34 -1.11 -13.11
CA ARG A 35 -0.16 -2.40 -13.60
C ARG A 35 -0.88 -3.19 -12.50
N ILE A 36 -0.38 -3.18 -11.26
CA ILE A 36 -1.05 -3.84 -10.13
C ILE A 36 -2.37 -3.13 -9.82
N ALA A 37 -2.38 -1.79 -9.80
CA ALA A 37 -3.57 -0.98 -9.55
C ALA A 37 -4.67 -1.24 -10.60
N ALA A 38 -4.30 -1.32 -11.88
CA ALA A 38 -5.24 -1.59 -12.99
C ALA A 38 -5.84 -3.00 -12.97
N ALA A 39 -5.11 -3.98 -12.40
CA ALA A 39 -5.55 -5.37 -12.29
C ALA A 39 -6.28 -5.69 -10.99
N GLY A 40 -6.50 -4.70 -10.11
CA GLY A 40 -7.01 -4.92 -8.77
C GLY A 40 -7.85 -3.77 -8.23
N VAL A 41 -7.82 -3.59 -6.92
CA VAL A 41 -8.57 -2.55 -6.22
C VAL A 41 -7.59 -1.49 -5.70
N THR A 42 -7.88 -0.23 -6.00
CA THR A 42 -7.12 0.93 -5.52
C THR A 42 -7.94 1.70 -4.48
N PHE A 43 -7.37 1.96 -3.32
CA PHE A 43 -8.07 2.68 -2.25
C PHE A 43 -7.93 4.19 -2.43
N GLY A 44 -9.05 4.89 -2.59
CA GLY A 44 -9.07 6.36 -2.66
C GLY A 44 -8.77 7.05 -1.32
N SER A 45 -8.84 6.32 -0.20
CA SER A 45 -8.58 6.82 1.15
C SER A 45 -8.08 5.68 2.03
N ALA A 46 -6.76 5.53 2.15
CA ALA A 46 -6.09 4.58 3.04
C ALA A 46 -5.15 5.33 3.97
N TYR A 47 -5.21 5.05 5.28
CA TYR A 47 -4.48 5.77 6.32
C TYR A 47 -3.62 4.82 7.15
N CYS A 48 -2.44 5.28 7.55
CA CYS A 48 -1.65 4.62 8.58
C CYS A 48 -2.19 4.98 9.97
N ALA A 49 -1.98 4.09 10.95
CA ALA A 49 -2.43 4.31 12.33
C ALA A 49 -1.60 5.39 13.07
N ALA A 50 -0.36 5.62 12.65
CA ALA A 50 0.52 6.64 13.20
C ALA A 50 1.47 7.18 12.11
N PRO A 51 1.87 8.47 12.15
CA PRO A 51 2.71 9.09 11.13
C PRO A 51 4.21 8.78 11.29
N ILE A 52 4.57 7.68 11.97
CA ILE A 52 5.97 7.28 12.20
C ILE A 52 6.14 5.75 12.19
N CYS A 53 7.35 5.30 11.83
CA CYS A 53 7.62 3.94 11.38
C CYS A 53 7.19 2.85 12.37
N THR A 54 7.74 2.87 13.58
CA THR A 54 7.51 1.79 14.57
C THR A 54 6.04 1.62 14.95
N PRO A 55 5.32 2.65 15.42
CA PRO A 55 3.91 2.50 15.78
C PRO A 55 3.05 2.13 14.56
N SER A 56 3.29 2.71 13.38
CA SER A 56 2.54 2.33 12.17
C SER A 56 2.70 0.85 11.81
N ARG A 57 3.94 0.34 11.88
CA ARG A 57 4.25 -1.06 11.53
C ARG A 57 3.72 -2.03 12.58
N MET A 58 3.80 -1.67 13.85
CA MET A 58 3.24 -2.50 14.93
C MET A 58 1.72 -2.59 14.85
N SER A 59 1.03 -1.49 14.55
CA SER A 59 -0.43 -1.52 14.35
C SER A 59 -0.85 -2.37 13.16
N LEU A 60 -0.11 -2.29 12.06
CA LEU A 60 -0.32 -3.11 10.87
C LEU A 60 -0.16 -4.61 11.17
N LEU A 61 0.90 -5.00 11.89
CA LEU A 61 1.19 -6.41 12.19
C LEU A 61 0.25 -7.02 13.22
N THR A 62 -0.17 -6.22 14.20
CA THR A 62 -0.97 -6.71 15.34
C THR A 62 -2.47 -6.47 15.19
N GLY A 63 -2.89 -5.58 14.27
CA GLY A 63 -4.27 -5.13 14.15
C GLY A 63 -4.76 -4.29 15.33
N ARG A 64 -3.83 -3.70 16.11
CA ARG A 64 -4.13 -2.91 17.32
C ARG A 64 -3.69 -1.46 17.15
N TRP A 65 -4.37 -0.54 17.83
CA TRP A 65 -3.92 0.86 17.88
C TRP A 65 -2.54 0.96 18.55
N PRO A 66 -1.69 1.89 18.09
CA PRO A 66 -0.34 2.08 18.62
C PRO A 66 -0.29 2.76 19.98
#